data_AF-A0ABD1FAJ4-F1
#
_entry.id   AF-A0ABD1FAJ4-F1
#
_cell.length_a   1.000
_cell.length_b   1.000
_cell.length_c   1.000
_cell.angle_alpha   90.00
_cell.angle_beta   90.00
_cell.angle_gamma   90.00
#
_symmetry.space_group_name_H-M   'P 1'
#
loop_
_entity.id
_entity.type
_entity.pdbx_description
1 polymer ?
#
loop_
_entity_poly.entity_id
_entity_poly.type
_entity_poly.pdbx_seq_one_letter_code
_entity_poly.pdbx_strand_id
1 'polypeptide(L)'
;MVYSLAEKVEIIFLYGKQNECARETARIFNELHPDHQTSHTYVSQIVKKFRETGSVANLKKNNPPNELMEVGILGELTMNPHQSVRSLERTTGIPKSNVHRILQKHKWHPYKIHLVHCLNEDDPDRRIEFCDIIFWGWVTPSLRG
;
A
#
# COMPACT_ATOMS: atom_id res chain seq x y z
N MET A 1 25.19 8.49 -2.76
CA MET A 1 24.77 9.90 -2.73
C MET A 1 23.38 10.01 -3.37
N VAL A 2 22.44 10.73 -2.74
CA VAL A 2 21.05 10.84 -3.21
C VAL A 2 20.77 12.29 -3.53
N TYR A 3 20.72 12.61 -4.82
CA TYR A 3 20.35 13.94 -5.29
C TYR A 3 18.84 14.12 -5.24
N SER A 4 18.43 15.28 -4.74
CA SER A 4 17.06 15.78 -4.77
C SER A 4 16.57 15.96 -6.21
N LEU A 5 15.27 16.15 -6.38
CA LEU A 5 14.71 16.44 -7.70
C LEU A 5 15.21 17.80 -8.22
N ALA A 6 15.34 18.79 -7.35
CA ALA A 6 15.76 20.14 -7.68
C ALA A 6 17.20 20.17 -8.22
N GLU A 7 18.14 19.52 -7.52
CA GLU A 7 19.54 19.42 -7.96
C GLU A 7 19.67 18.75 -9.32
N LYS A 8 18.89 17.69 -9.58
CA LYS A 8 18.89 17.02 -10.89
C LYS A 8 18.40 17.90 -12.02
N VAL A 9 17.37 18.72 -11.74
CA VAL A 9 16.83 19.68 -12.71
C VAL A 9 17.85 20.79 -12.97
N GLU A 10 18.51 21.29 -11.92
CA GLU A 10 19.59 22.26 -12.04
C GLU A 10 20.75 21.73 -12.89
N ILE A 11 21.16 20.47 -12.69
CA ILE A 11 22.18 19.81 -13.51
C ILE A 11 21.80 19.80 -14.99
N ILE A 12 20.53 19.53 -15.34
CA ILE A 12 20.04 19.57 -16.73
C ILE A 12 20.15 20.99 -17.30
N PHE A 13 19.74 22.02 -16.55
CA PHE A 13 19.83 23.40 -17.01
C PHE A 13 21.29 23.86 -17.19
N LEU A 14 22.16 23.53 -16.24
CA LEU A 14 23.59 23.80 -16.36
C LEU A 14 24.19 23.08 -17.57
N TYR A 15 23.81 21.84 -17.83
CA TYR A 15 24.25 21.09 -18.99
C TYR A 15 23.90 21.78 -20.31
N GLY A 16 22.68 22.29 -20.44
CA GLY A 16 22.27 23.09 -21.60
C GLY A 16 23.05 24.39 -21.74
N LYS A 17 23.32 25.08 -20.62
CA LYS A 17 24.11 26.34 -20.61
C LYS A 17 25.58 26.13 -20.97
N GLN A 18 26.16 24.97 -20.62
CA GLN A 18 27.56 24.64 -20.86
C GLN A 18 27.81 23.91 -22.19
N ASN A 19 27.01 24.20 -23.23
CA ASN A 19 27.13 23.60 -24.56
C ASN A 19 27.20 22.06 -24.53
N GLU A 20 26.38 21.43 -23.70
CA GLU A 20 26.29 19.98 -23.57
C GLU A 20 27.59 19.30 -23.09
N CYS A 21 28.46 20.03 -22.38
CA CYS A 21 29.69 19.50 -21.79
C CYS A 21 29.46 18.98 -20.36
N ALA A 22 29.44 17.65 -20.19
CA ALA A 22 29.21 17.02 -18.90
C ALA A 22 30.31 17.31 -17.86
N ARG A 23 31.57 17.46 -18.30
CA ARG A 23 32.70 17.78 -17.40
C ARG A 23 32.60 19.19 -16.85
N GLU A 24 32.33 20.16 -17.72
CA GLU A 24 32.17 21.56 -17.33
C GLU A 24 30.95 21.75 -16.44
N THR A 25 29.85 21.07 -16.76
CA THR A 25 28.65 21.04 -15.92
C THR A 25 28.94 20.55 -14.51
N ALA A 26 29.66 19.42 -14.38
CA ALA A 26 30.03 18.90 -13.07
C ALA A 26 30.97 19.85 -12.32
N ARG A 27 31.91 20.50 -13.01
CA ARG A 27 32.80 21.50 -12.38
C ARG A 27 32.01 22.66 -11.80
N ILE A 28 31.18 23.31 -12.62
CA ILE A 28 30.36 24.45 -12.19
C ILE A 28 29.38 24.05 -11.09
N PHE A 29 28.74 22.88 -11.20
CA PHE A 29 27.85 22.40 -10.14
C PHE A 29 28.60 22.18 -8.82
N ASN A 30 29.80 21.62 -8.86
CA ASN A 30 30.62 21.38 -7.66
C ASN A 30 31.18 22.66 -7.05
N GLU A 31 31.45 23.69 -7.86
CA GLU A 31 31.81 25.04 -7.39
C GLU A 31 30.64 25.72 -6.68
N LEU A 32 29.42 25.56 -7.20
CA LEU A 32 28.20 26.12 -6.61
C LEU A 32 27.73 25.34 -5.37
N HIS A 33 28.02 24.03 -5.30
CA HIS A 33 27.56 23.11 -4.25
C HIS A 33 28.73 22.33 -3.62
N PRO A 34 29.56 22.97 -2.76
CA PRO A 34 30.73 22.32 -2.14
C PRO A 34 30.37 21.08 -1.31
N ASP A 35 29.20 21.10 -0.67
CA ASP A 35 28.72 20.02 0.20
C ASP A 35 28.18 18.80 -0.57
N HIS A 36 27.85 18.97 -1.86
CA HIS A 36 27.17 17.93 -2.65
C HIS A 36 27.79 17.75 -4.04
N GLN A 37 29.00 17.21 -4.08
CA GLN A 37 29.75 17.06 -5.32
C GLN A 37 29.16 16.00 -6.28
N THR A 38 29.05 16.36 -7.54
CA THR A 38 28.64 15.52 -8.66
C THR A 38 29.80 15.12 -9.56
N SER A 39 29.68 13.94 -10.19
CA SER A 39 30.63 13.48 -11.20
C SER A 39 30.09 13.74 -12.61
N HIS A 40 31.00 14.01 -13.57
CA HIS A 40 30.61 14.13 -14.98
C HIS A 40 29.92 12.87 -15.53
N THR A 41 30.27 11.69 -15.01
CA THR A 41 29.59 10.43 -15.35
C THR A 41 28.13 10.42 -14.91
N TYR A 42 27.84 10.98 -13.72
CA TYR A 42 26.48 11.10 -13.22
C TYR A 42 25.67 12.11 -14.02
N VAL A 43 26.27 13.25 -14.40
CA VAL A 43 25.65 14.22 -15.32
C VAL A 43 25.24 13.53 -16.62
N SER A 44 26.13 12.77 -17.25
CA SER A 44 25.81 12.03 -18.48
C SER A 44 24.67 11.03 -18.29
N GLN A 45 24.61 10.34 -17.13
CA GLN A 45 23.52 9.42 -16.81
C GLN A 45 22.17 10.13 -16.64
N ILE A 46 22.15 11.28 -15.96
CA ILE A 46 20.93 12.09 -15.81
C ILE A 46 20.46 12.58 -17.18
N VAL A 47 21.36 13.15 -17.98
CA VAL A 47 21.02 13.67 -19.32
C VAL A 47 20.48 12.56 -20.20
N LYS A 48 21.15 11.40 -20.23
CA LYS A 48 20.67 10.23 -20.97
C LYS A 48 19.27 9.82 -20.53
N LYS A 49 19.06 9.65 -19.23
CA LYS A 49 17.75 9.31 -18.67
C LYS A 49 16.69 10.34 -19.04
N PHE A 50 17.01 11.62 -18.97
CA PHE A 50 16.09 12.70 -19.33
C PHE A 50 15.74 12.68 -20.82
N ARG A 51 16.72 12.48 -21.70
CA ARG A 51 16.48 12.36 -23.15
C ARG A 51 15.63 11.14 -23.50
N GLU A 52 15.79 10.02 -22.79
CA GLU A 52 15.03 8.78 -23.05
C GLU A 52 13.61 8.82 -22.48
N THR A 53 13.41 9.39 -21.29
CA THR A 53 12.15 9.28 -20.53
C THR A 53 11.41 10.59 -20.33
N GLY A 54 12.04 11.73 -20.62
CA GLY A 54 11.53 13.06 -20.31
C GLY A 54 11.55 13.41 -18.81
N SER A 55 12.10 12.56 -17.94
CA SER A 55 12.07 12.77 -16.48
C SER A 55 13.37 12.42 -15.79
N VAL A 56 13.76 13.26 -14.82
CA VAL A 56 14.90 12.99 -13.92
C VAL A 56 14.45 12.37 -12.58
N ALA A 57 13.15 12.29 -12.32
CA ALA A 57 12.60 11.79 -11.08
C ALA A 57 12.99 10.33 -10.81
N ASN A 58 13.24 9.98 -9.55
CA ASN A 58 13.50 8.59 -9.20
C ASN A 58 12.28 7.74 -9.55
N LEU A 59 12.49 6.55 -10.11
CA LEU A 59 11.41 5.59 -10.30
C LEU A 59 10.85 5.25 -8.91
N LYS A 60 9.55 5.45 -8.73
CA LYS A 60 8.85 4.88 -7.59
C LYS A 60 8.93 3.36 -7.75
N LYS A 61 9.66 2.68 -6.88
CA LYS A 61 9.64 1.21 -6.81
C LYS A 61 8.25 0.80 -6.31
N ASN A 62 7.32 0.66 -7.24
CA ASN A 62 6.02 0.08 -6.94
C ASN A 62 6.12 -1.40 -7.27
N ASN A 63 6.47 -2.21 -6.27
CA ASN A 63 6.32 -3.64 -6.36
C ASN A 63 4.94 -3.96 -5.76
N PRO A 64 3.86 -3.96 -6.55
CA PRO A 64 2.58 -4.45 -6.05
C PRO A 64 2.73 -5.93 -5.67
N PRO A 65 1.92 -6.41 -4.71
CA PRO A 65 1.80 -7.84 -4.47
C PRO A 65 1.38 -8.53 -5.77
N ASN A 66 1.99 -9.66 -6.10
CA ASN A 66 1.59 -10.47 -7.25
C ASN A 66 0.30 -11.26 -6.92
N GLU A 67 -0.50 -11.61 -7.92
CA GLU A 67 -1.75 -12.36 -7.75
C GLU A 67 -1.55 -13.66 -6.96
N LEU A 68 -0.46 -14.39 -7.20
CA LEU A 68 -0.11 -15.59 -6.45
C LEU A 68 0.06 -15.33 -4.94
N MET A 69 0.62 -14.17 -4.57
CA MET A 69 0.74 -13.77 -3.16
C MET A 69 -0.63 -13.45 -2.57
N GLU A 70 -1.50 -12.81 -3.36
CA GLU A 70 -2.86 -12.47 -2.92
C GLU A 70 -3.68 -13.74 -2.64
N VAL A 71 -3.67 -14.68 -3.58
CA VAL A 71 -4.36 -15.97 -3.44
C VAL A 71 -3.84 -16.73 -2.22
N GLY A 72 -2.52 -16.79 -2.02
CA GLY A 72 -1.92 -17.47 -0.87
C GLY A 72 -2.37 -16.89 0.48
N ILE A 73 -2.40 -15.56 0.61
CA ILE A 73 -2.83 -14.91 1.86
C ILE A 73 -4.34 -15.05 2.07
N LEU A 74 -5.15 -14.84 1.02
CA LEU A 74 -6.60 -14.94 1.14
C LEU A 74 -7.04 -16.37 1.45
N GLY A 75 -6.40 -17.38 0.87
CA GLY A 75 -6.67 -18.78 1.19
C GLY A 75 -6.34 -19.14 2.64
N GLU A 76 -5.26 -18.59 3.19
CA GLU A 76 -4.93 -18.82 4.60
C GLU A 76 -5.94 -18.14 5.55
N LEU A 77 -6.40 -16.95 5.18
CA LEU A 77 -7.40 -16.19 5.94
C LEU A 77 -8.80 -16.79 5.88
N THR A 78 -9.18 -17.44 4.78
CA THR A 78 -10.47 -18.17 4.72
C THR A 78 -10.47 -19.38 5.65
N MET A 79 -9.31 -20.02 5.84
CA MET A 79 -9.17 -21.14 6.78
C MET A 79 -9.11 -20.67 8.24
N ASN A 80 -8.43 -19.56 8.51
CA ASN A 80 -8.36 -18.97 9.84
C ASN A 80 -8.33 -17.43 9.79
N PRO A 81 -9.49 -16.77 10.01
CA PRO A 81 -9.60 -15.32 9.90
C PRO A 81 -8.93 -14.56 11.07
N HIS A 82 -8.55 -15.26 12.14
CA HIS A 82 -7.96 -14.66 13.34
C HIS A 82 -6.42 -14.65 13.33
N GLN A 83 -5.80 -15.08 12.23
CA GLN A 83 -4.34 -15.06 12.11
C GLN A 83 -3.78 -13.64 12.15
N SER A 84 -2.69 -13.46 12.88
CA SER A 84 -1.95 -12.21 12.84
C SER A 84 -1.15 -12.08 11.54
N VAL A 85 -0.90 -10.85 11.11
CA VAL A 85 -0.04 -10.55 9.95
C VAL A 85 1.35 -11.19 10.08
N ARG A 86 1.91 -11.24 11.29
CA ARG A 86 3.21 -11.90 11.55
C ARG A 86 3.13 -13.42 11.41
N SER A 87 1.99 -14.01 11.73
CA SER A 87 1.75 -15.45 11.50
C SER A 87 1.71 -15.72 10.01
N LEU A 88 0.95 -14.93 9.25
CA LEU A 88 0.86 -15.05 7.79
C LEU A 88 2.23 -14.93 7.12
N GLU A 89 3.07 -13.99 7.56
CA GLU A 89 4.44 -13.85 7.04
C GLU A 89 5.28 -15.11 7.28
N ARG A 90 5.16 -15.74 8.45
CA ARG A 90 5.88 -16.99 8.76
C ARG A 90 5.35 -18.18 7.97
N THR A 91 4.04 -18.29 7.79
CA THR A 91 3.42 -19.42 7.07
C THR A 91 3.63 -19.33 5.56
N THR A 92 3.45 -18.13 4.98
CA THR A 92 3.49 -17.93 3.53
C THR A 92 4.84 -17.47 2.99
N GLY A 93 5.74 -17.00 3.86
CA GLY A 93 6.99 -16.35 3.46
C GLY A 93 6.81 -14.95 2.83
N ILE A 94 5.57 -14.44 2.77
CA ILE A 94 5.27 -13.14 2.17
C ILE A 94 5.56 -12.04 3.20
N PRO A 95 6.35 -11.00 2.85
CA PRO A 95 6.69 -9.94 3.78
C PRO A 95 5.44 -9.26 4.35
N LYS A 96 5.44 -8.94 5.65
CA LYS A 96 4.32 -8.28 6.34
C LYS A 96 3.78 -7.02 5.64
N SER A 97 4.65 -6.27 4.96
CA SER A 97 4.26 -5.06 4.22
C SER A 97 3.35 -5.38 3.03
N ASN A 98 3.63 -6.48 2.32
CA ASN A 98 2.75 -6.98 1.26
C ASN A 98 1.47 -7.55 1.84
N VAL A 99 1.52 -8.30 2.95
CA VAL A 99 0.31 -8.78 3.65
C VAL A 99 -0.63 -7.61 3.96
N HIS A 100 -0.12 -6.54 4.58
CA HIS A 100 -0.93 -5.35 4.87
C HIS A 100 -1.53 -4.71 3.60
N ARG A 101 -0.76 -4.59 2.51
CA ARG A 101 -1.27 -4.06 1.24
C ARG A 101 -2.38 -4.94 0.65
N ILE A 102 -2.24 -6.25 0.73
CA ILE A 102 -3.24 -7.22 0.25
C ILE A 102 -4.52 -7.10 1.07
N LEU A 103 -4.41 -7.08 2.41
CA LEU A 103 -5.57 -6.90 3.30
C LEU A 103 -6.32 -5.60 3.00
N GLN A 104 -5.60 -4.49 2.81
CA GLN A 104 -6.21 -3.19 2.46
C GLN A 104 -6.88 -3.23 1.09
N LYS A 105 -6.23 -3.83 0.07
CA LYS A 105 -6.77 -3.98 -1.29
C LYS A 105 -8.10 -4.74 -1.27
N HIS A 106 -8.17 -5.83 -0.50
CA HIS A 106 -9.33 -6.71 -0.41
C HIS A 106 -10.31 -6.33 0.71
N LYS A 107 -10.11 -5.17 1.36
CA LYS A 107 -10.96 -4.65 2.46
C LYS A 107 -11.15 -5.65 3.60
N TRP A 108 -10.12 -6.44 3.89
CA TRP A 108 -10.10 -7.34 5.04
C TRP A 108 -9.77 -6.55 6.30
N HIS A 109 -10.76 -6.44 7.18
CA HIS A 109 -10.65 -5.75 8.45
C HIS A 109 -10.71 -6.75 9.61
N PRO A 110 -9.79 -6.68 10.58
CA PRO A 110 -9.92 -7.46 11.81
C PRO A 110 -11.25 -7.12 12.49
N TYR A 111 -12.12 -8.11 12.64
CA TYR A 111 -13.36 -7.98 13.38
C TYR A 111 -13.24 -8.70 14.71
N LYS A 112 -13.55 -8.00 15.81
CA LYS A 112 -13.60 -8.58 17.14
C LYS A 112 -15.06 -8.71 17.55
N ILE A 113 -15.56 -9.95 17.57
CA ILE A 113 -16.89 -10.24 18.10
C ILE A 113 -16.88 -9.89 19.59
N HIS A 114 -17.76 -8.98 19.99
CA HIS A 114 -18.02 -8.69 21.39
C HIS A 114 -19.31 -9.43 21.77
N LEU A 115 -19.17 -10.52 22.52
CA LEU A 115 -20.30 -11.22 23.10
C LEU A 115 -20.72 -10.45 24.36
N VAL A 116 -21.74 -9.59 24.22
CA VAL A 116 -22.27 -8.75 25.32
C VAL A 116 -23.22 -9.54 26.23
N HIS A 117 -23.76 -10.66 25.75
CA HIS A 117 -24.68 -11.52 26.49
C HIS A 117 -24.15 -12.95 26.51
N CYS A 118 -24.23 -13.61 27.67
CA CYS A 118 -24.10 -15.06 27.75
C CYS A 118 -25.36 -15.68 27.14
N LEU A 119 -25.32 -15.98 25.84
CA LEU A 119 -26.40 -16.70 25.17
C LEU A 119 -26.37 -18.16 25.61
N ASN A 120 -27.50 -18.64 26.12
CA ASN A 120 -27.75 -20.06 26.36
C ASN A 120 -28.16 -20.75 25.06
N GLU A 121 -28.10 -22.08 25.02
CA GLU A 121 -28.46 -22.88 23.84
C GLU A 121 -29.88 -22.59 23.33
N ASP A 122 -30.84 -22.29 24.23
CA ASP A 122 -32.23 -21.97 23.87
C ASP A 122 -32.46 -20.52 23.39
N ASP A 123 -31.50 -19.61 23.63
CA ASP A 123 -31.70 -18.19 23.37
C ASP A 123 -31.87 -17.82 21.89
N PRO A 124 -31.19 -18.46 20.91
CA PRO A 124 -31.45 -18.22 19.49
C PRO A 124 -32.91 -18.45 19.10
N ASP A 125 -33.49 -19.58 19.53
CA ASP A 125 -34.87 -19.96 19.19
C ASP A 125 -35.86 -18.98 19.82
N ARG A 126 -35.70 -18.66 21.11
CA ARG A 126 -36.54 -17.67 21.81
C ARG A 126 -36.46 -16.28 21.19
N ARG A 127 -35.28 -15.88 20.69
CA ARG A 127 -35.11 -14.58 20.02
C ARG A 127 -35.79 -14.55 18.66
N ILE A 128 -35.73 -15.63 17.89
CA ILE A 128 -36.46 -15.75 16.62
C ILE A 128 -37.96 -15.72 16.88
N GLU A 129 -38.45 -16.51 17.85
CA GLU A 129 -39.87 -16.54 18.22
C GLU A 129 -40.37 -15.15 18.65
N PHE A 130 -39.60 -14.44 19.48
CA PHE A 130 -39.94 -13.06 19.84
C PHE A 130 -40.00 -12.13 18.63
N CYS A 131 -39.00 -12.20 17.73
CA CYS A 131 -38.99 -11.41 16.49
C CYS A 131 -40.19 -11.73 15.59
N ASP A 132 -40.58 -13.00 15.48
CA ASP A 132 -41.74 -13.45 14.71
C ASP A 132 -43.05 -12.98 15.35
N ILE A 133 -43.19 -13.08 16.68
CA ILE A 133 -44.36 -12.57 17.42
C ILE A 133 -44.52 -11.07 17.18
N ILE A 134 -43.42 -10.31 17.25
CA ILE A 134 -43.44 -8.89 16.92
C ILE A 134 -43.86 -8.74 15.46
N PHE A 135 -43.09 -9.29 14.51
CA PHE A 135 -43.32 -9.09 13.08
C PHE A 135 -44.76 -9.44 12.65
N TRP A 136 -45.27 -10.61 13.01
CA TRP A 136 -46.63 -11.04 12.67
C TRP A 136 -47.70 -10.31 13.49
N GLY A 137 -47.43 -9.99 14.75
CA GLY A 137 -48.33 -9.22 15.59
C GLY A 137 -48.56 -7.78 15.11
N TRP A 138 -47.64 -7.22 14.31
CA TRP A 138 -47.83 -5.93 13.62
C TRP A 138 -48.52 -6.08 12.24
N VAL A 139 -48.43 -7.26 11.61
CA VAL A 139 -48.96 -7.51 10.25
C VAL A 139 -50.41 -7.99 10.26
N THR A 140 -50.92 -8.60 11.33
CA THR A 140 -52.33 -9.01 11.47
C THR A 140 -53.01 -8.40 12.70
N PRO A 141 -53.54 -7.17 12.60
CA PRO A 141 -54.28 -6.53 13.71
C PRO A 141 -55.60 -7.21 14.09
N SER A 142 -56.11 -8.15 13.28
CA SER A 142 -57.48 -8.66 13.35
C SER A 142 -57.72 -9.83 14.31
N LEU A 143 -56.71 -10.29 15.07
CA LEU A 143 -56.86 -11.42 16.01
C LEU A 143 -56.62 -11.05 17.49
N ARG A 144 -56.72 -9.78 17.85
CA ARG A 144 -56.91 -9.36 19.26
C ARG A 144 -58.40 -9.19 19.54
N GLY A 145 -59.08 -10.32 19.73
CA GLY A 145 -60.40 -10.41 20.35
C GLY A 145 -60.28 -11.01 21.74
#